data_AF-A0AAP0DYW2-F1
#
_entry.id   AF-A0AAP0DYW2-F1
#
_cell.length_a   1.000
_cell.length_b   1.000
_cell.length_c   1.000
_cell.angle_alpha   90.00
_cell.angle_beta   90.00
_cell.angle_gamma   90.00
#
_symmetry.space_group_name_H-M   'P 1'
#
loop_
_entity.id
_entity.type
_entity.pdbx_description
1 polymer ?
#
loop_
_entity_poly.entity_id
_entity_poly.type
_entity_poly.pdbx_seq_one_letter_code
_entity_poly.pdbx_strand_id
1 'polypeptide(L)'
;MSLAQYDAQFSYLLRFAGESRMTKKKKMRKYMYGLQEELVTTISATKPNTLWEVRDRARAYVTTHNFQCESQRYHGVMESGQSSGTKGKKMYPS
;
A
#
# COMPACT_ATOMS: atom_id res chain seq x y z
N MET A 1 13.17 6.62 -0.46
CA MET A 1 13.00 5.69 -1.60
C MET A 1 12.34 6.45 -2.73
N SER A 2 12.94 6.58 -3.91
CA SER A 2 12.33 7.38 -4.98
C SER A 2 10.99 6.80 -5.45
N LEU A 3 10.13 7.63 -6.04
CA LEU A 3 8.86 7.18 -6.63
C LEU A 3 9.08 6.06 -7.67
N ALA A 4 10.17 6.13 -8.45
CA ALA A 4 10.53 5.09 -9.41
C ALA A 4 10.86 3.74 -8.75
N GLN A 5 11.56 3.77 -7.61
CA GLN A 5 11.85 2.57 -6.82
C GLN A 5 10.57 1.99 -6.21
N TYR A 6 9.67 2.85 -5.70
CA TYR A 6 8.36 2.45 -5.22
C TYR A 6 7.52 1.76 -6.30
N ASP A 7 7.46 2.36 -7.50
CA ASP A 7 6.71 1.82 -8.63
C ASP A 7 7.22 0.44 -9.07
N ALA A 8 8.54 0.25 -9.07
CA ALA A 8 9.18 -1.02 -9.39
C ALA A 8 8.82 -2.09 -8.35
N GLN A 9 8.94 -1.78 -7.05
CA GLN A 9 8.59 -2.69 -5.97
C GLN A 9 7.10 -3.04 -5.98
N PHE A 10 6.22 -2.05 -6.17
CA PHE A 10 4.78 -2.29 -6.24
C PHE A 10 4.43 -3.19 -7.42
N SER A 11 5.01 -2.94 -8.60
CA SER A 11 4.78 -3.76 -9.79
C SER A 11 5.31 -5.18 -9.61
N TYR A 12 6.43 -5.36 -8.91
CA TYR A 12 6.94 -6.67 -8.52
C TYR A 12 5.96 -7.40 -7.60
N LEU A 13 5.49 -6.76 -6.52
CA LEU A 13 4.52 -7.34 -5.58
C LEU A 13 3.18 -7.68 -6.25
N LEU A 14 2.75 -6.90 -7.23
CA LEU A 14 1.54 -7.18 -8.02
C LEU A 14 1.62 -8.51 -8.78
N ARG A 15 2.82 -8.97 -9.18
CA ARG A 15 2.99 -10.25 -9.88
C ARG A 15 2.66 -11.45 -8.98
N PHE A 16 2.89 -11.32 -7.67
CA PHE A 16 2.60 -12.36 -6.69
C PHE A 16 1.17 -12.30 -6.16
N ALA A 17 0.55 -11.12 -6.23
CA ALA A 17 -0.85 -10.95 -5.90
C ALA A 17 -1.71 -11.45 -7.06
N GLY A 18 -2.01 -12.76 -7.06
CA GLY A 18 -2.75 -13.45 -8.13
C GLY A 18 -3.90 -12.62 -8.71
N GLU A 19 -3.96 -12.54 -10.04
CA GLU A 19 -4.80 -11.59 -10.79
C GLU A 19 -6.28 -11.64 -10.40
N SER A 20 -6.78 -12.82 -10.03
CA SER A 20 -8.16 -13.02 -9.60
C SER A 20 -8.52 -12.34 -8.27
N ARG A 21 -7.55 -12.02 -7.40
CA ARG A 21 -7.81 -11.46 -6.06
C ARG A 21 -7.71 -9.93 -6.00
N MET A 22 -7.23 -9.28 -7.05
CA MET A 22 -6.89 -7.86 -7.02
C MET A 22 -7.49 -7.08 -8.19
N THR A 23 -8.66 -6.49 -7.97
CA THR A 23 -9.33 -5.62 -8.95
C THR A 23 -8.53 -4.34 -9.22
N LYS A 24 -8.73 -3.71 -10.38
CA LYS A 24 -8.08 -2.44 -10.77
C LYS A 24 -8.24 -1.35 -9.69
N LYS A 25 -9.45 -1.21 -9.12
CA LYS A 25 -9.73 -0.27 -8.01
C LYS A 25 -8.96 -0.62 -6.74
N LYS A 26 -8.82 -1.91 -6.42
CA LYS A 26 -8.07 -2.36 -5.24
C LYS A 26 -6.56 -2.11 -5.41
N LYS A 27 -6.01 -2.32 -6.60
CA LYS A 27 -4.62 -1.96 -6.97
C LYS A 27 -4.37 -0.46 -6.78
N MET A 28 -5.28 0.37 -7.31
CA MET A 28 -5.21 1.84 -7.17
C MET A 28 -5.18 2.28 -5.71
N ARG A 29 -6.12 1.81 -4.88
CA ARG A 29 -6.16 2.15 -3.44
C ARG A 29 -4.91 1.69 -2.69
N LYS A 30 -4.44 0.47 -2.96
CA LYS A 30 -3.20 -0.08 -2.36
C LYS A 30 -1.97 0.74 -2.73
N TYR A 31 -1.90 1.23 -3.97
CA TYR A 31 -0.82 2.11 -4.42
C TYR A 31 -0.87 3.47 -3.71
N MET A 32 -2.04 4.11 -3.64
CA MET A 32 -2.18 5.39 -2.93
C MET A 32 -1.85 5.29 -1.44
N TYR A 33 -2.18 4.17 -0.78
CA TYR A 33 -1.84 3.96 0.64
C TYR A 33 -0.33 3.93 0.92
N GLY A 34 0.49 3.56 -0.06
CA GLY A 34 1.96 3.56 0.10
C GLY A 34 2.63 4.86 -0.33
N LEU A 35 1.88 5.86 -0.80
CA LEU A 35 2.40 7.18 -1.12
C LEU A 35 2.39 8.08 0.12
N GLN A 36 3.21 9.14 0.09
CA GLN A 36 3.19 10.18 1.13
C GLN A 36 1.85 10.94 1.13
N GLU A 37 1.42 11.37 2.31
CA GLU A 37 0.12 12.02 2.52
C GLU A 37 -0.09 13.27 1.66
N GLU A 38 0.95 14.09 1.47
CA GLU A 38 0.89 15.28 0.62
C GLU A 38 0.61 14.92 -0.84
N LEU A 39 1.32 13.91 -1.37
CA LEU A 39 1.09 13.33 -2.69
C LEU A 39 -0.33 12.76 -2.83
N VAL A 40 -0.79 12.02 -1.81
CA VAL A 40 -2.15 11.45 -1.79
C VAL A 40 -3.21 12.55 -1.81
N THR A 41 -3.00 13.64 -1.09
CA THR A 41 -3.94 14.78 -1.02
C THR A 41 -4.05 15.47 -2.38
N THR A 42 -2.92 15.79 -3.02
CA THR A 42 -2.89 16.40 -4.35
C THR A 42 -3.50 15.49 -5.40
N ILE A 43 -3.16 14.20 -5.39
CA ILE A 43 -3.71 13.23 -6.33
C ILE A 43 -5.21 13.04 -6.08
N SER A 44 -5.68 12.95 -4.84
CA SER A 44 -7.10 12.75 -4.52
C SER A 44 -7.97 13.94 -4.96
N ALA A 45 -7.46 15.17 -4.88
CA ALA A 45 -8.15 16.37 -5.36
C ALA A 45 -8.54 16.28 -6.84
N THR A 46 -7.73 15.59 -7.64
CA THR A 46 -7.93 15.39 -9.09
C THR A 46 -8.83 14.20 -9.45
N LYS A 47 -9.39 13.49 -8.45
CA LYS A 47 -10.34 12.37 -8.61
C LYS A 47 -9.94 11.34 -9.69
N PRO A 48 -8.77 10.70 -9.59
CA PRO A 48 -8.31 9.72 -10.57
C PRO A 48 -9.22 8.49 -10.62
N ASN A 49 -9.46 7.98 -11.81
CA ASN A 49 -10.26 6.78 -12.07
C ASN A 49 -9.41 5.54 -12.32
N THR A 50 -8.13 5.73 -12.65
CA THR A 50 -7.22 4.64 -13.02
C THR A 50 -5.91 4.70 -12.23
N LEU A 51 -5.28 3.53 -12.06
CA LEU A 51 -3.94 3.44 -11.46
C LEU A 51 -2.90 4.20 -12.29
N TRP A 52 -3.08 4.26 -13.62
CA TRP A 52 -2.19 5.00 -14.49
C TRP A 52 -2.25 6.50 -14.22
N GLU A 53 -3.45 7.09 -14.09
CA GLU A 53 -3.60 8.50 -13.72
C GLU A 53 -2.96 8.82 -12.37
N VAL A 54 -3.08 7.92 -11.40
CA VAL A 54 -2.41 8.08 -10.09
C VAL A 54 -0.89 8.13 -10.24
N ARG A 55 -0.31 7.24 -11.06
CA ARG A 55 1.14 7.18 -11.32
C ARG A 55 1.64 8.41 -12.07
N ASP A 56 0.92 8.81 -13.11
CA ASP A 56 1.28 9.95 -13.95
C ASP A 56 1.31 11.25 -13.13
N ARG A 57 0.28 11.45 -12.30
CA ARG A 57 0.19 12.61 -11.38
C ARG A 57 1.23 12.57 -10.27
N ALA A 58 1.51 11.39 -9.72
CA ALA A 58 2.59 11.23 -8.73
C ALA A 58 3.95 11.60 -9.34
N ARG A 59 4.20 11.19 -10.59
CA ARG A 59 5.42 11.52 -11.32
C ARG A 59 5.51 13.02 -11.59
N ALA A 60 4.44 13.65 -12.06
CA ALA A 60 4.40 15.09 -12.29
C ALA A 60 4.70 15.89 -11.02
N TYR A 61 4.13 15.49 -9.88
CA TYR A 61 4.35 16.14 -8.60
C TYR A 61 5.81 16.03 -8.13
N VAL A 62 6.39 14.82 -8.18
CA VAL A 62 7.79 14.59 -7.79
C VAL A 62 8.76 15.36 -8.69
N THR A 63 8.50 15.43 -10.00
CA THR A 63 9.30 16.23 -10.95
C THR A 63 9.20 17.74 -10.65
N THR A 64 8.02 18.22 -10.25
CA THR A 64 7.76 19.66 -10.03
C THR A 64 8.31 20.15 -8.69
N HIS A 65 8.38 19.29 -7.68
CA HIS A 65 8.77 19.68 -6.32
C HIS A 65 10.11 19.10 -5.84
N ASN A 66 10.90 18.44 -6.71
CA ASN A 66 12.15 17.76 -6.35
C ASN A 66 12.02 16.89 -5.09
N PHE A 67 10.84 16.28 -4.91
CA PHE A 67 10.46 15.63 -3.66
C PHE A 67 11.13 14.25 -3.55
N GLN A 68 12.00 14.06 -2.57
CA GLN A 68 12.47 12.73 -2.21
C GLN A 68 11.36 12.02 -1.42
N CYS A 69 10.69 11.05 -2.03
CA CYS A 69 9.71 10.24 -1.31
C CYS A 69 10.41 9.50 -0.15
N GLU A 70 10.11 9.88 1.08
CA GLU A 70 10.32 9.02 2.24
C GLU A 70 9.18 8.02 2.27
N SER A 71 9.51 6.77 1.93
CA SER A 71 8.60 5.65 2.12
C SER A 71 8.36 5.49 3.62
N GLN A 72 7.12 5.70 4.08
CA GLN A 72 6.68 5.04 5.29
C GLN A 72 6.86 3.54 5.06
N ARG A 73 7.73 2.93 5.87
CA ARG A 73 8.02 1.50 5.78
C ARG A 73 6.69 0.76 5.86
N TYR A 74 6.37 0.01 4.81
CA TYR A 74 5.32 -1.00 4.86
C TYR A 74 5.81 -2.05 5.87
N HIS A 75 5.51 -1.85 7.17
CA HIS A 75 5.62 -2.90 8.16
C HIS A 75 4.54 -3.89 7.78
N GLY A 76 4.93 -4.88 6.98
CA GLY A 76 4.16 -6.10 6.85
C GLY A 76 3.91 -6.58 8.27
N VAL A 77 2.64 -6.57 8.67
CA VAL A 77 2.18 -7.40 9.78
C VAL A 77 2.42 -8.82 9.29
N MET A 78 3.64 -9.32 9.48
CA MET A 78 3.87 -10.75 9.50
C MET A 78 3.12 -11.24 10.71
N GLU A 79 2.09 -12.04 10.48
CA GLU A 79 1.55 -12.93 11.50
C GLU A 79 2.69 -13.83 11.99
N SER A 80 3.37 -13.43 13.06
CA SER A 80 4.04 -14.38 13.93
C SER A 80 2.99 -14.91 14.90
N GLY A 81 2.23 -15.90 14.43
CA GLY A 81 1.63 -16.87 15.34
C GLY A 81 2.75 -17.54 16.12
N GLN A 82 2.96 -17.13 17.36
CA GLN A 82 3.75 -17.88 18.33
C GLN A 82 3.04 -17.85 19.69
N SER A 83 2.24 -18.89 19.87
CA SER A 83 2.07 -19.68 21.09
C SER A 83 2.70 -19.09 22.37
N SER A 84 1.86 -18.53 23.25
CA SER A 84 2.08 -18.61 24.69
C SER A 84 0.91 -19.39 25.30
N GLY A 85 1.13 -20.68 25.48
CA GLY A 85 0.26 -21.51 26.28
C GLY A 85 0.35 -21.09 27.74
N THR A 86 -0.73 -20.53 28.28
CA THR A 86 -1.09 -20.67 29.70
C THR A 86 -2.59 -20.89 29.83
N LYS A 87 -2.93 -22.16 30.03
CA LYS A 87 -4.14 -22.74 30.63
C LYS A 87 -5.20 -21.75 31.14
N GLY A 88 -6.34 -21.70 30.45
CA GLY A 88 -7.63 -21.29 31.02
C GLY A 88 -8.60 -22.47 30.96
N LYS A 89 -8.83 -23.11 32.11
CA LYS A 89 -9.67 -24.30 32.29
C LYS A 89 -11.11 -24.09 31.81
N LYS A 90 -11.69 -25.15 31.25
CA LYS A 90 -13.13 -25.33 31.02
C LYS A 90 -13.92 -25.12 32.32
N MET A 91 -15.11 -24.52 32.21
CA MET A 91 -16.28 -24.85 33.03
C MET A 91 -17.53 -24.23 32.38
N TYR A 92 -18.39 -25.09 31.84
CA TYR A 92 -19.83 -24.80 31.73
C TYR A 92 -20.46 -25.03 33.10
N PRO A 93 -21.51 -24.29 33.46
CA PRO A 93 -22.60 -24.92 34.19
C PRO A 93 -23.96 -24.71 33.50
N SER A 94 -24.76 -25.75 33.69
CA SER A 94 -26.13 -26.02 33.25
C SER A 94 -27.16 -24.95 33.60
#